data_AF-A0A4U9HYZ6-F1
#
_entry.id   AF-A0A4U9HYZ6-F1
#
_cell.length_a   1.000
_cell.length_b   1.000
_cell.length_c   1.000
_cell.angle_alpha   90.00
_cell.angle_beta   90.00
_cell.angle_gamma   90.00
#
_symmetry.space_group_name_H-M   'P 1'
#
loop_
_entity.id
_entity.type
_entity.pdbx_description
1 polymer ?
#
loop_
_entity_poly.entity_id
_entity_poly.type
_entity_poly.pdbx_seq_one_letter_code
_entity_poly.pdbx_strand_id
1 'polypeptide(L)'
;MNKKLLMLFTGSVFAMAASNSQAVTSSGTIGATLTLTNGCLINGSPTQDGINFGTLDFGTHPATFSTLTTQLTGASGGNTFTIQCTTASYTVAITGNTNSTAPGTVVGTPGTPARYLVNTANTGQGVAYSLFSDGGFNNIIANNAHCR
;
A
#
# COMPACT_ATOMS: atom_id res chain seq x y z
N MET A 1 0.62 -40.70 105.49
CA MET A 1 2.08 -40.85 105.30
C MET A 1 2.34 -41.10 103.82
N ASN A 2 3.18 -40.26 103.22
CA ASN A 2 3.48 -40.17 101.78
C ASN A 2 4.08 -41.47 101.20
N LYS A 3 3.99 -41.69 99.87
CA LYS A 3 5.06 -41.43 98.86
C LYS A 3 4.99 -42.38 97.63
N LYS A 4 5.20 -41.79 96.43
CA LYS A 4 5.74 -42.32 95.14
C LYS A 4 4.75 -42.99 94.17
N LEU A 5 4.38 -42.41 93.02
CA LEU A 5 5.16 -41.96 91.83
C LEU A 5 5.70 -43.13 90.99
N LEU A 6 5.11 -43.42 89.83
CA LEU A 6 5.73 -43.21 88.50
C LEU A 6 4.74 -43.49 87.35
N MET A 7 4.81 -42.63 86.33
CA MET A 7 4.09 -42.63 85.06
C MET A 7 4.56 -43.74 84.11
N LEU A 8 3.75 -44.10 83.11
CA LEU A 8 4.21 -44.23 81.72
C LEU A 8 3.01 -44.08 80.76
N PHE A 9 2.93 -42.92 80.10
CA PHE A 9 2.09 -42.63 78.94
C PHE A 9 2.78 -43.22 77.70
N THR A 10 2.19 -44.22 77.05
CA THR A 10 2.58 -44.63 75.70
C THR A 10 1.57 -44.10 74.71
N GLY A 11 1.87 -42.90 74.21
CA GLY A 11 1.21 -42.33 73.05
C GLY A 11 1.56 -43.13 71.80
N SER A 12 0.56 -43.41 70.98
CA SER A 12 0.72 -43.89 69.61
C SER A 12 -0.20 -43.07 68.73
N VAL A 13 0.22 -41.83 68.48
CA VAL A 13 -0.35 -40.99 67.41
C VAL A 13 0.14 -41.60 66.10
N PHE A 14 -0.73 -42.37 65.44
CA PHE A 14 -0.50 -42.80 64.07
C PHE A 14 -0.79 -41.61 63.15
N ALA A 15 0.26 -40.85 62.85
CA ALA A 15 0.20 -39.74 61.92
C ALA A 15 -0.12 -40.28 60.51
N MET A 16 -1.37 -40.11 60.08
CA MET A 16 -1.75 -40.28 58.69
C MET A 16 -1.03 -39.19 57.87
N ALA A 17 0.05 -39.57 57.20
CA ALA A 17 0.67 -38.73 56.19
C ALA A 17 -0.29 -38.62 55.00
N ALA A 18 -1.17 -37.63 55.03
CA ALA A 18 -1.93 -37.20 53.87
C ALA A 18 -0.91 -36.75 52.81
N SER A 19 -0.72 -37.56 51.77
CA SER A 19 -0.06 -37.13 50.54
C SER A 19 -0.95 -36.09 49.86
N ASN A 20 -0.83 -34.85 50.32
CA ASN A 20 -1.39 -33.70 49.64
C ASN A 20 -0.71 -33.61 48.27
N SER A 21 -1.34 -34.20 47.25
CA SER A 21 -0.97 -33.94 45.85
C SER A 21 -1.37 -32.49 45.57
N GLN A 22 -0.46 -31.58 45.89
CA GLN A 22 -0.62 -30.18 45.59
C GLN A 22 -0.62 -30.05 44.07
N ALA A 23 -1.76 -29.66 43.49
CA ALA A 23 -1.83 -29.30 42.09
C ALA A 23 -0.87 -28.12 41.87
N VAL A 24 0.22 -28.38 41.15
CA VAL A 24 1.21 -27.35 40.81
C VAL A 24 0.59 -26.47 39.73
N THR A 25 0.09 -25.31 40.12
CA THR A 25 -0.34 -24.27 39.17
C THR A 25 0.91 -23.60 38.62
N SER A 26 1.32 -23.98 37.42
CA SER A 26 2.38 -23.30 36.69
C SER A 26 1.77 -22.11 35.94
N SER A 27 2.09 -20.91 36.39
CA SER A 27 1.74 -19.65 35.72
C SER A 27 2.97 -19.10 35.03
N GLY A 28 2.84 -18.76 33.74
CA GLY A 28 3.88 -18.10 32.98
C GLY A 28 3.28 -17.03 32.07
N THR A 29 4.07 -16.01 31.73
CA THR A 29 3.70 -14.98 30.78
C THR A 29 4.30 -15.29 29.42
N ILE A 30 3.49 -15.26 28.36
CA ILE A 30 3.99 -15.32 26.97
C ILE A 30 4.22 -13.87 26.50
N GLY A 31 5.46 -13.52 26.23
CA GLY A 31 5.78 -12.28 25.53
C GLY A 31 5.50 -12.45 24.04
N ALA A 32 4.56 -11.69 23.49
CA ALA A 32 4.31 -11.62 22.05
C ALA A 32 4.82 -10.28 21.52
N THR A 33 5.73 -10.33 20.54
CA THR A 33 6.25 -9.13 19.86
C THR A 33 5.75 -9.14 18.42
N LEU A 34 5.00 -8.09 18.04
CA LEU A 34 4.57 -7.85 16.66
C LEU A 34 5.25 -6.59 16.15
N THR A 35 6.15 -6.75 15.17
CA THR A 35 6.78 -5.63 14.48
C THR A 35 5.98 -5.32 13.21
N LEU A 36 5.22 -4.23 13.22
CA LEU A 36 4.61 -3.70 12.01
C LEU A 36 5.62 -2.81 11.28
N THR A 37 5.94 -3.15 10.04
CA THR A 37 6.74 -2.30 9.16
C THR A 37 5.86 -1.29 8.43
N ASN A 38 6.45 -0.19 7.97
CA ASN A 38 5.75 0.77 7.13
C ASN A 38 5.30 0.10 5.83
N GLY A 39 4.02 0.21 5.49
CA GLY A 39 3.44 -0.24 4.24
C GLY A 39 2.62 0.86 3.57
N CYS A 40 2.53 0.79 2.24
CA CYS A 40 1.62 1.58 1.42
C CYS A 40 0.73 0.63 0.61
N LEU A 41 -0.56 0.90 0.59
CA LEU A 41 -1.52 0.25 -0.29
C LEU A 41 -1.84 1.18 -1.45
N ILE A 42 -1.67 0.68 -2.68
CA ILE A 42 -2.04 1.40 -3.90
C ILE A 42 -3.29 0.73 -4.46
N ASN A 43 -4.38 1.48 -4.60
CA ASN A 43 -5.69 0.93 -4.98
C ASN A 43 -6.09 -0.29 -4.12
N GLY A 44 -5.73 -0.27 -2.83
CA GLY A 44 -6.01 -1.35 -1.88
C GLY A 44 -5.07 -2.57 -1.98
N SER A 45 -4.11 -2.58 -2.91
CA SER A 45 -3.12 -3.66 -3.06
C SER A 45 -1.81 -3.36 -2.31
N PRO A 46 -1.21 -4.34 -1.62
CA PRO A 46 0.12 -4.20 -1.01
C PRO A 46 1.26 -4.34 -2.03
N THR A 47 0.97 -4.71 -3.28
CA THR A 47 1.96 -4.74 -4.37
C THR A 47 2.52 -3.34 -4.58
N GLN A 48 3.82 -3.22 -4.83
CA GLN A 48 4.49 -1.92 -5.05
C GLN A 48 4.98 -1.72 -6.49
N ASP A 49 5.05 -2.78 -7.28
CA ASP A 49 5.56 -2.77 -8.66
C ASP A 49 4.53 -3.29 -9.66
N GLY A 50 4.56 -2.76 -10.89
CA GLY A 50 3.68 -3.21 -11.97
C GLY A 50 2.19 -2.91 -11.74
N ILE A 51 1.88 -1.98 -10.84
CA ILE A 51 0.51 -1.61 -10.49
C ILE A 51 -0.10 -0.80 -11.62
N ASN A 52 -1.32 -1.18 -12.02
CA ASN A 52 -2.12 -0.35 -12.89
C ASN A 52 -2.79 0.76 -12.06
N PHE A 53 -2.38 2.01 -12.28
CA PHE A 53 -3.00 3.18 -11.64
C PHE A 53 -4.29 3.60 -12.33
N GLY A 54 -4.49 3.21 -13.59
CA GLY A 54 -5.61 3.61 -14.42
C GLY A 54 -5.21 3.80 -15.87
N THR A 55 -6.12 4.36 -16.66
CA THR A 55 -5.92 4.64 -18.08
C THR A 55 -6.46 6.00 -18.45
N LEU A 56 -5.73 6.74 -19.29
CA LEU A 56 -6.22 7.93 -19.96
C LEU A 56 -6.66 7.51 -21.36
N ASP A 57 -7.96 7.31 -21.53
CA ASP A 57 -8.53 6.93 -22.82
C ASP A 57 -9.24 8.13 -23.44
N PHE A 58 -8.80 8.52 -24.64
CA PHE A 58 -9.44 9.58 -25.41
C PHE A 58 -10.63 9.05 -26.21
N GLY A 59 -10.85 7.73 -26.30
CA GLY A 59 -11.92 7.13 -27.07
C GLY A 59 -11.69 7.18 -28.58
N THR A 60 -12.75 6.93 -29.34
CA THR A 60 -12.71 6.95 -30.81
C THR A 60 -13.21 8.30 -31.33
N HIS A 61 -12.38 8.98 -32.10
CA HIS A 61 -12.70 10.26 -32.71
C HIS A 61 -12.34 10.31 -34.20
N PRO A 62 -13.08 11.08 -35.03
CA PRO A 62 -12.66 11.39 -36.39
C PRO A 62 -11.32 12.13 -36.40
N ALA A 63 -10.52 11.94 -37.45
CA ALA A 63 -9.20 12.57 -37.58
C ALA A 63 -9.21 14.11 -37.70
N THR A 64 -10.39 14.74 -37.75
CA THR A 64 -10.58 16.19 -37.93
C THR A 64 -10.83 16.93 -36.61
N PHE A 65 -10.37 16.41 -35.48
CA PHE A 65 -10.55 17.05 -34.18
C PHE A 65 -9.62 18.27 -34.01
N SER A 66 -10.02 19.23 -33.18
CA SER A 66 -9.20 20.39 -32.81
C SER A 66 -8.54 20.20 -31.44
N THR A 67 -9.30 19.77 -30.45
CA THR A 67 -8.82 19.51 -29.09
C THR A 67 -9.64 18.38 -28.48
N LEU A 68 -8.93 17.44 -27.85
CA LEU A 68 -9.54 16.34 -27.10
C LEU A 68 -8.98 16.37 -25.69
N THR A 69 -9.86 16.11 -24.72
CA THR A 69 -9.49 16.06 -23.31
C THR A 69 -10.07 14.78 -22.71
N THR A 70 -9.31 14.15 -21.82
CA THR A 70 -9.77 13.01 -21.05
C THR A 70 -9.29 13.14 -19.60
N GLN A 71 -9.86 12.32 -18.72
CA GLN A 71 -9.45 12.22 -17.32
C GLN A 71 -9.01 10.80 -17.03
N LEU A 72 -8.11 10.66 -16.06
CA LEU A 72 -7.62 9.35 -15.66
C LEU A 72 -8.80 8.53 -15.18
N THR A 73 -9.05 7.39 -15.79
CA THR A 73 -9.97 6.39 -15.24
C THR A 73 -9.16 5.44 -14.36
N GLY A 74 -9.36 5.51 -13.05
CA GLY A 74 -8.66 4.69 -12.07
C GLY A 74 -8.96 3.21 -12.24
N ALA A 75 -8.00 2.33 -11.87
CA ALA A 75 -8.14 0.89 -12.03
C ALA A 75 -9.33 0.27 -11.25
N SER A 76 -9.78 0.95 -10.18
CA SER A 76 -10.95 0.55 -9.37
C SER A 76 -12.27 1.23 -9.80
N GLY A 77 -12.27 1.95 -10.92
CA GLY A 77 -13.37 2.83 -11.33
C GLY A 77 -13.29 4.22 -10.68
N GLY A 78 -13.73 5.26 -11.40
CA GLY A 78 -13.63 6.66 -10.99
C GLY A 78 -12.43 7.40 -11.58
N ASN A 79 -12.18 8.64 -11.15
CA ASN A 79 -11.26 9.56 -11.84
C ASN A 79 -9.89 9.72 -11.16
N THR A 80 -9.53 8.76 -10.30
CA THR A 80 -8.42 8.88 -9.33
C THR A 80 -7.91 7.49 -8.92
N PHE A 81 -6.66 7.43 -8.47
CA PHE A 81 -6.07 6.28 -7.79
C PHE A 81 -5.80 6.63 -6.34
N THR A 82 -5.84 5.62 -5.46
CA THR A 82 -5.69 5.83 -4.02
C THR A 82 -4.34 5.33 -3.54
N ILE A 83 -3.70 6.12 -2.67
CA ILE A 83 -2.49 5.76 -1.94
C ILE A 83 -2.83 5.83 -0.46
N GLN A 84 -2.74 4.69 0.22
CA GLN A 84 -2.92 4.59 1.65
C GLN A 84 -1.62 4.11 2.29
N CYS A 85 -0.82 5.06 2.77
CA CYS A 85 0.42 4.78 3.47
C CYS A 85 0.23 4.89 4.99
N THR A 86 0.99 4.06 5.70
CA THR A 86 1.19 4.19 7.16
C THR A 86 1.93 5.48 7.54
N THR A 87 2.76 6.01 6.63
CA THR A 87 3.43 7.29 6.77
C THR A 87 2.66 8.42 6.08
N ALA A 88 2.72 9.63 6.64
CA ALA A 88 2.07 10.81 6.07
C ALA A 88 2.81 11.42 4.87
N SER A 89 4.09 11.07 4.68
CA SER A 89 4.96 11.65 3.65
C SER A 89 5.24 10.64 2.54
N TYR A 90 4.77 10.95 1.33
CA TYR A 90 5.09 10.25 0.09
C TYR A 90 5.10 11.26 -1.06
N THR A 91 5.85 10.97 -2.12
CA THR A 91 5.87 11.76 -3.35
C THR A 91 5.37 10.92 -4.50
N VAL A 92 4.71 11.57 -5.45
CA VAL A 92 4.26 10.95 -6.70
C VAL A 92 4.87 11.73 -7.84
N ALA A 93 5.54 11.05 -8.75
CA ALA A 93 6.12 11.66 -9.95
C ALA A 93 5.91 10.74 -11.15
N ILE A 94 5.59 11.34 -12.29
CA ILE A 94 5.64 10.63 -13.57
C ILE A 94 7.09 10.64 -14.03
N THR A 95 7.71 9.47 -14.17
CA THR A 95 9.14 9.37 -14.51
C THR A 95 9.41 9.47 -16.00
N GLY A 96 8.42 9.17 -16.84
CA GLY A 96 8.59 9.17 -18.29
C GLY A 96 7.36 8.73 -19.06
N ASN A 97 7.56 8.54 -20.36
CA ASN A 97 6.59 8.02 -21.30
C ASN A 97 7.31 7.22 -22.38
N THR A 98 6.64 6.19 -22.91
CA THR A 98 7.21 5.28 -23.92
C THR A 98 7.56 6.00 -25.22
N ASN A 99 6.70 6.92 -25.68
CA ASN A 99 6.85 7.62 -26.94
C ASN A 99 7.25 9.08 -26.70
N SER A 100 8.54 9.32 -26.46
CA SER A 100 9.12 10.65 -26.23
C SER A 100 9.72 11.28 -27.50
N THR A 101 9.97 10.47 -28.53
CA THR A 101 10.46 10.92 -29.84
C THR A 101 9.29 11.16 -30.79
N ALA A 102 9.33 12.27 -31.54
CA ALA A 102 8.31 12.61 -32.51
C ALA A 102 8.27 11.59 -33.67
N PRO A 103 7.10 11.05 -34.01
CA PRO A 103 6.87 10.35 -35.28
C PRO A 103 7.10 11.26 -36.50
N GLY A 104 7.21 10.66 -37.69
CA GLY A 104 7.40 11.41 -38.94
C GLY A 104 6.28 12.40 -39.27
N THR A 105 5.06 12.16 -38.78
CA THR A 105 3.93 13.08 -38.86
C THR A 105 3.28 13.20 -37.49
N VAL A 106 3.18 14.43 -36.98
CA VAL A 106 2.58 14.74 -35.68
C VAL A 106 1.39 15.67 -35.86
N VAL A 107 0.27 15.31 -35.21
CA VAL A 107 -0.89 16.20 -35.05
C VAL A 107 -0.81 16.88 -33.69
N GLY A 108 -0.95 18.21 -33.68
CA GLY A 108 -0.89 19.02 -32.47
C GLY A 108 0.52 19.49 -32.10
N THR A 109 0.60 20.34 -31.09
CA THR A 109 1.87 20.88 -30.57
C THR A 109 2.28 20.09 -29.32
N PRO A 110 3.48 19.50 -29.27
CA PRO A 110 3.95 18.80 -28.08
C PRO A 110 4.14 19.76 -26.91
N GLY A 111 3.73 19.31 -25.73
CA GLY A 111 4.05 19.97 -24.47
C GLY A 111 5.50 19.73 -24.06
N THR A 112 5.86 20.23 -22.87
CA THR A 112 7.14 19.94 -22.23
C THR A 112 6.90 19.15 -20.94
N PRO A 113 7.35 17.89 -20.84
CA PRO A 113 8.08 17.10 -21.83
C PRO A 113 7.20 16.68 -23.01
N ALA A 114 7.84 16.35 -24.14
CA ALA A 114 7.14 15.88 -25.32
C ALA A 114 6.56 14.47 -25.11
N ARG A 115 5.27 14.30 -25.42
CA ARG A 115 4.57 13.02 -25.31
C ARG A 115 3.69 12.79 -26.53
N TYR A 116 3.73 11.58 -27.06
CA TYR A 116 3.00 11.22 -28.29
C TYR A 116 2.15 9.95 -28.09
N LEU A 117 0.91 9.98 -28.57
CA LEU A 117 0.11 8.79 -28.83
C LEU A 117 0.42 8.33 -30.25
N VAL A 118 1.14 7.23 -30.37
CA VAL A 118 1.59 6.69 -31.67
C VAL A 118 0.55 5.72 -32.21
N ASN A 119 0.20 5.87 -33.49
CA ASN A 119 -0.74 4.96 -34.13
C ASN A 119 -0.12 3.57 -34.28
N THR A 120 -0.82 2.54 -33.78
CA THR A 120 -0.34 1.15 -33.79
C THR A 120 -0.35 0.54 -35.20
N ALA A 121 -1.21 1.01 -36.10
CA ALA A 121 -1.25 0.57 -37.49
C ALA A 121 -0.20 1.31 -38.36
N ASN A 122 0.22 2.51 -37.96
CA ASN A 122 1.27 3.27 -38.65
C ASN A 122 2.08 4.10 -37.63
N THR A 123 3.22 3.56 -37.21
CA THR A 123 4.08 4.19 -36.20
C THR A 123 4.75 5.48 -36.67
N GLY A 124 4.68 5.80 -37.97
CA GLY A 124 5.10 7.09 -38.51
C GLY A 124 4.16 8.24 -38.16
N GLN A 125 2.98 7.97 -37.60
CA GLN A 125 1.98 8.97 -37.23
C GLN A 125 1.71 8.98 -35.73
N GLY A 126 1.53 10.18 -35.16
CA GLY A 126 1.08 10.30 -33.78
C GLY A 126 0.41 11.64 -33.45
N VAL A 127 -0.22 11.66 -32.28
CA VAL A 127 -0.86 12.85 -31.72
C VAL A 127 -0.08 13.31 -30.50
N ALA A 128 0.32 14.58 -30.49
CA ALA A 128 0.95 15.20 -29.34
C ALA A 128 -0.06 15.39 -28.20
N TYR A 129 0.35 15.11 -26.96
CA TYR A 129 -0.48 15.34 -25.77
C TYR A 129 0.31 15.92 -24.61
N SER A 130 -0.41 16.49 -23.65
CA SER A 130 0.13 16.99 -22.39
C SER A 130 -0.68 16.43 -21.23
N LEU A 131 -0.05 16.30 -20.06
CA LEU A 131 -0.70 15.87 -18.82
C LEU A 131 -0.76 17.04 -17.86
N PHE A 132 -1.86 17.14 -17.12
CA PHE A 132 -2.10 18.21 -16.17
C PHE A 132 -2.59 17.65 -14.84
N SER A 133 -2.25 18.31 -13.74
CA SER A 133 -2.71 17.92 -12.39
C SER A 133 -4.06 18.53 -12.01
N ASP A 134 -4.56 19.48 -12.81
CA ASP A 134 -5.85 20.15 -12.62
C ASP A 134 -6.74 20.07 -13.87
N GLY A 135 -8.06 20.13 -13.64
CA GLY A 135 -9.05 20.12 -14.73
C GLY A 135 -9.13 21.41 -15.55
N GLY A 136 -8.45 22.48 -15.12
CA GLY A 136 -8.33 23.73 -15.87
C GLY A 136 -7.14 23.75 -16.83
N PHE A 137 -6.33 22.69 -16.87
CA PHE A 137 -5.14 22.57 -17.71
C PHE A 137 -4.10 23.69 -17.49
N ASN A 138 -3.95 24.13 -16.23
CA ASN A 138 -3.01 25.21 -15.88
C ASN A 138 -1.65 24.68 -15.45
N ASN A 139 -1.61 23.50 -14.81
CA ASN A 139 -0.41 22.92 -14.22
C ASN A 139 0.02 21.67 -14.97
N ILE A 140 0.99 21.84 -15.88
CA ILE A 140 1.57 20.73 -16.65
C ILE A 140 2.37 19.81 -15.72
N ILE A 141 2.19 18.49 -15.88
CA ILE A 141 2.99 17.47 -15.19
C ILE A 141 4.24 17.16 -16.02
N ALA A 142 5.36 17.75 -15.60
CA ALA A 142 6.67 17.41 -16.15
C ALA A 142 7.16 16.05 -15.64
N ASN A 143 8.09 15.43 -16.40
CA ASN A 143 8.73 14.21 -15.91
C ASN A 143 9.59 14.54 -14.68
N ASN A 144 9.55 13.66 -13.69
CA ASN A 144 10.24 13.76 -12.41
C ASN A 144 9.81 14.96 -11.55
N ALA A 145 8.78 15.72 -11.97
CA ALA A 145 8.15 16.72 -11.14
C ALA A 145 7.20 16.04 -10.15
N HIS A 146 7.25 16.47 -8.90
CA HIS A 146 6.34 15.99 -7.87
C HIS A 146 4.94 16.56 -8.14
N CYS A 147 3.95 15.67 -8.24
CA CYS A 147 2.55 16.01 -8.51
C CYS A 147 1.80 16.47 -7.23
N ARG A 148 2.50 16.62 -6.11
CA ARG A 148 1.98 17.03 -4.80
C ARG A 148 2.96 18.01 -4.15
#